data_AF-A0A9W8CDB2-F1
#
_entry.id   AF-A0A9W8CDB2-F1
#
_cell.length_a   1.000
_cell.length_b   1.000
_cell.length_c   1.000
_cell.angle_alpha   90.00
_cell.angle_beta   90.00
_cell.angle_gamma   90.00
#
_symmetry.space_group_name_H-M   'P 1'
#
loop_
_entity.id
_entity.type
_entity.pdbx_description
1 polymer ?
#
loop_
_entity_poly.entity_id
_entity_poly.type
_entity_poly.pdbx_seq_one_letter_code
_entity_poly.pdbx_strand_id
1 'polypeptide(L)'
;QVAKKIAKRAVSEAKGKAYDDLYQRLSTKGGEKDVYKMARIRDRKTRNLNQVKCIKDARDQLLVKEEDIKLRWREYFDNLFNEEIVGESHRASSERIDMYYLGPIWVHAW
;
A
#
# COMPACT_ATOMS: atom_id res chain seq x y z
N GLN A 1 -23.56 4.91 -14.81
CA GLN A 1 -22.77 4.36 -13.66
C GLN A 1 -23.52 4.57 -12.33
N VAL A 2 -24.74 4.04 -12.20
CA VAL A 2 -25.54 4.11 -10.96
C VAL A 2 -25.00 3.12 -9.92
N ALA A 3 -24.70 1.89 -10.35
CA ALA A 3 -24.08 0.86 -9.50
C ALA A 3 -22.77 1.35 -8.84
N LYS A 4 -21.89 2.03 -9.58
CA LYS A 4 -20.65 2.61 -9.05
C LYS A 4 -20.90 3.66 -7.96
N LYS A 5 -21.91 4.54 -8.13
CA LYS A 5 -22.27 5.55 -7.12
C LYS A 5 -22.84 4.90 -5.86
N ILE A 6 -23.70 3.89 -6.03
CA ILE A 6 -24.29 3.13 -4.92
C ILE A 6 -23.18 2.37 -4.16
N ALA A 7 -22.28 1.69 -4.86
CA ALA A 7 -21.16 0.98 -4.24
C ALA A 7 -20.24 1.92 -3.44
N LYS A 8 -19.90 3.09 -3.99
CA LYS A 8 -19.11 4.10 -3.28
C LYS A 8 -19.81 4.59 -2.02
N ARG A 9 -21.12 4.84 -2.10
CA ARG A 9 -21.94 5.25 -0.95
C ARG A 9 -21.97 4.18 0.13
N ALA A 10 -22.26 2.93 -0.23
CA ALA A 10 -22.28 1.80 0.70
C ALA A 10 -20.92 1.60 1.39
N VAL A 11 -19.81 1.73 0.64
CA VAL A 11 -18.46 1.67 1.21
C VAL A 11 -18.20 2.84 2.17
N SER A 12 -18.64 4.05 1.83
CA SER A 12 -18.49 5.21 2.71
C SER A 12 -19.28 5.06 4.01
N GLU A 13 -20.53 4.59 3.92
CA GLU A 13 -21.41 4.35 5.07
C GLU A 13 -20.85 3.25 5.98
N ALA A 14 -20.40 2.13 5.39
CA ALA A 14 -19.77 1.05 6.14
C ALA A 14 -18.47 1.50 6.85
N LYS A 15 -17.66 2.33 6.18
CA LYS A 15 -16.46 2.93 6.78
C LYS A 15 -16.80 3.87 7.93
N GLY A 16 -17.78 4.76 7.74
CA GLY A 16 -18.25 5.68 8.78
C GLY A 16 -18.64 4.93 10.04
N LYS A 17 -19.53 3.92 9.88
CA LYS A 17 -19.96 3.07 10.99
C LYS A 17 -18.78 2.38 11.71
N ALA A 18 -17.82 1.85 10.95
CA ALA A 18 -16.66 1.20 11.53
C ALA A 18 -15.78 2.17 12.35
N TYR A 19 -15.68 3.43 11.94
CA TYR A 19 -14.96 4.46 12.71
C TYR A 19 -15.74 4.88 13.96
N ASP A 20 -17.06 5.05 13.87
CA ASP A 20 -17.89 5.39 15.02
C ASP A 20 -17.81 4.30 16.11
N ASP A 21 -17.94 3.03 15.71
CA ASP A 21 -17.80 1.86 16.61
C ASP A 21 -16.40 1.82 17.26
N LEU A 22 -15.35 2.19 16.49
CA LEU A 22 -13.99 2.30 17.01
C LEU A 22 -13.88 3.41 18.05
N TYR A 23 -14.37 4.61 17.77
CA TYR A 23 -14.29 5.75 18.69
C TYR A 23 -15.02 5.47 20.01
N GLN A 24 -16.20 4.83 19.95
CA GLN A 24 -16.91 4.38 21.14
C GLN A 24 -16.06 3.42 21.99
N ARG A 25 -15.38 2.45 21.36
CA ARG A 25 -14.51 1.51 22.07
C ARG A 25 -13.29 2.21 22.68
N LEU A 26 -12.76 3.23 22.01
CA LEU A 26 -11.65 4.04 22.51
C LEU A 26 -12.02 4.87 23.75
N SER A 27 -13.28 5.26 23.90
CA SER A 27 -13.78 5.94 25.10
C SER A 27 -13.93 5.04 26.33
N THR A 28 -13.68 3.73 26.22
CA THR A 28 -13.71 2.79 27.34
C THR A 28 -12.33 2.60 27.96
N LYS A 29 -12.26 2.14 29.22
CA LYS A 29 -10.98 1.79 29.87
C LYS A 29 -10.15 0.74 29.11
N GLY A 30 -10.77 -0.05 28.23
CA GLY A 30 -10.07 -1.00 27.35
C GLY A 30 -9.51 -0.38 26.05
N GLY A 31 -9.91 0.86 25.74
CA GLY A 31 -9.61 1.58 24.51
C GLY A 31 -8.12 1.92 24.32
N GLU A 32 -7.42 2.24 25.41
CA GLU A 32 -5.99 2.60 25.38
C GLU A 32 -5.12 1.51 24.74
N LYS A 33 -5.43 0.23 25.04
CA LYS A 33 -4.72 -0.93 24.48
C LYS A 33 -4.91 -1.03 22.97
N ASP A 34 -6.06 -0.62 22.46
CA ASP A 34 -6.35 -0.64 21.03
C ASP A 34 -5.68 0.51 20.30
N VAL A 35 -5.57 1.70 20.90
CA VAL A 35 -4.75 2.81 20.37
C VAL A 35 -3.31 2.36 20.19
N TYR A 36 -2.73 1.73 21.22
CA TYR A 36 -1.35 1.24 21.16
C TYR A 36 -1.16 0.17 20.07
N LYS A 37 -2.09 -0.79 19.94
CA LYS A 37 -2.06 -1.76 18.84
C LYS A 37 -2.14 -1.09 17.47
N MET A 38 -3.02 -0.10 17.30
CA MET A 38 -3.17 0.64 16.04
C MET A 38 -1.89 1.40 15.68
N ALA A 39 -1.29 2.10 16.65
CA ALA A 39 -0.01 2.77 16.47
C ALA A 39 1.09 1.78 16.06
N ARG A 40 1.15 0.62 16.71
CA ARG A 40 2.11 -0.44 16.40
C ARG A 40 1.89 -1.08 15.03
N ILE A 41 0.64 -1.24 14.59
CA ILE A 41 0.31 -1.73 13.24
C ILE A 41 0.74 -0.69 12.20
N ARG A 42 0.50 0.61 12.45
CA ARG A 42 0.94 1.70 11.57
C ARG A 42 2.46 1.73 11.46
N ASP A 43 3.18 1.66 12.58
CA ASP A 43 4.65 1.58 12.62
C ASP A 43 5.20 0.38 11.84
N ARG A 44 4.62 -0.82 12.00
CA ARG A 44 5.03 -2.00 11.23
C ARG A 44 4.81 -1.83 9.72
N LYS A 45 3.71 -1.19 9.32
CA LYS A 45 3.39 -0.94 7.91
C LYS A 45 4.36 0.05 7.27
N THR A 46 4.80 1.07 7.99
CA THR A 46 5.78 2.05 7.50
C THR A 46 7.21 1.53 7.55
N ARG A 47 7.56 0.69 8.54
CA ARG A 47 8.89 0.06 8.64
C ARG A 47 9.25 -0.82 7.45
N ASN A 48 8.28 -1.50 6.81
CA ASN A 48 8.58 -2.33 5.63
C ASN A 48 9.15 -1.51 4.46
N LEU A 49 8.78 -0.23 4.35
CA LEU A 49 9.28 0.67 3.32
C LEU A 49 10.65 1.25 3.71
N ASN A 50 10.83 1.59 4.98
CA ASN A 50 12.11 2.08 5.51
C ASN A 50 13.18 0.97 5.70
N GLN A 51 12.81 -0.30 5.52
CA GLN A 51 13.68 -1.47 5.70
C GLN A 51 13.86 -2.31 4.43
N VAL A 52 13.44 -1.84 3.25
CA VAL A 52 13.82 -2.52 2.01
C VAL A 52 15.34 -2.41 1.89
N LYS A 53 16.05 -3.38 2.46
CA LYS A 53 17.52 -3.46 2.44
C LYS A 53 18.01 -3.87 1.06
N CYS A 54 17.14 -4.48 0.25
CA CYS A 54 17.44 -4.85 -1.11
C CYS A 54 16.20 -5.18 -1.94
N ILE A 55 16.29 -4.98 -3.26
CA ILE A 55 15.33 -5.48 -4.26
C ILE A 55 16.10 -6.10 -5.43
N LYS A 56 15.45 -6.94 -6.23
CA LYS A 56 16.03 -7.45 -7.47
C LYS A 56 15.75 -6.52 -8.65
N ASP A 57 16.75 -6.31 -9.49
CA ASP A 57 16.59 -5.65 -10.78
C ASP A 57 15.99 -6.62 -11.83
N ALA A 58 15.81 -6.12 -13.07
CA ALA A 58 15.30 -6.94 -14.18
C ALA A 58 16.26 -8.07 -14.62
N ARG A 59 17.52 -8.03 -14.18
CA ARG A 59 18.57 -9.02 -14.46
C ARG A 59 18.80 -9.95 -13.26
N ASP A 60 17.84 -10.02 -12.33
CA ASP A 60 17.92 -10.79 -11.08
C ASP A 60 19.05 -10.37 -10.12
N GLN A 61 19.66 -9.20 -10.32
CA GLN A 61 20.73 -8.68 -9.47
C GLN A 61 20.16 -7.96 -8.25
N LEU A 62 20.81 -8.13 -7.11
CA LEU A 62 20.37 -7.55 -5.84
C LEU A 62 20.86 -6.10 -5.70
N LEU A 63 19.94 -5.14 -5.77
CA LEU A 63 20.18 -3.73 -5.49
C LEU A 63 20.04 -3.46 -4.00
N VAL A 64 21.04 -2.82 -3.39
CA VAL A 64 21.10 -2.56 -1.94
C VAL A 64 21.12 -1.06 -1.62
N LYS A 65 21.54 -0.22 -2.58
CA LYS A 65 21.58 1.23 -2.43
C LYS A 65 20.20 1.83 -2.59
N GLU A 66 19.89 2.84 -1.78
CA GLU A 66 18.57 3.47 -1.75
C GLU A 66 18.23 4.14 -3.08
N GLU A 67 19.22 4.74 -3.75
CA GLU A 67 19.07 5.40 -5.05
C GLU A 67 18.69 4.40 -6.13
N ASP A 68 19.39 3.27 -6.18
CA ASP A 68 19.15 2.19 -7.15
C ASP A 68 17.78 1.55 -6.92
N ILE A 69 17.40 1.36 -5.65
CA ILE A 69 16.08 0.86 -5.26
C ILE A 69 14.98 1.81 -5.75
N LYS A 70 15.13 3.12 -5.53
CA LYS A 70 14.16 4.14 -5.98
C LYS A 70 14.05 4.20 -7.50
N LEU A 71 15.17 4.12 -8.22
CA LEU A 71 15.18 4.14 -9.68
C LEU A 71 14.44 2.92 -10.25
N ARG A 72 14.74 1.73 -9.73
CA ARG A 72 14.08 0.48 -10.14
C ARG A 72 12.58 0.48 -9.86
N TRP A 73 12.14 1.10 -8.77
CA TRP A 73 10.72 1.33 -8.49
C TRP A 73 10.08 2.28 -9.50
N ARG A 74 10.76 3.37 -9.87
CA ARG A 74 10.30 4.30 -10.91
C ARG A 74 10.11 3.57 -12.24
N GLU A 75 11.12 2.83 -12.70
CA GLU A 75 11.06 2.04 -13.94
C GLU A 75 9.91 1.02 -13.90
N TYR A 76 9.71 0.32 -12.77
CA TYR A 76 8.60 -0.61 -12.62
C TYR A 76 7.24 0.06 -12.83
N PHE A 77 7.03 1.23 -12.22
CA PHE A 77 5.76 1.94 -12.32
C PHE A 77 5.59 2.63 -13.67
N ASP A 78 6.65 3.21 -14.24
CA ASP A 78 6.63 3.79 -15.57
C ASP A 78 6.24 2.74 -16.60
N ASN A 79 6.80 1.53 -16.52
CA ASN A 79 6.40 0.41 -17.38
C ASN A 79 4.96 -0.04 -17.07
N LEU A 80 4.62 -0.23 -15.79
CA LEU A 80 3.28 -0.69 -15.39
C LEU A 80 2.15 0.23 -15.88
N PHE A 81 2.38 1.54 -15.94
CA PHE A 81 1.38 2.53 -16.33
C PHE A 81 1.49 3.00 -17.79
N ASN A 82 2.64 2.81 -18.45
CA ASN A 82 2.87 3.29 -19.81
C ASN A 82 3.21 2.19 -20.83
N GLU A 83 3.26 0.90 -20.48
CA GLU A 83 3.45 -0.16 -21.47
C GLU A 83 2.20 -0.36 -22.34
N GLU A 84 2.31 0.14 -23.57
CA GLU A 84 1.58 -0.34 -24.73
C GLU A 84 2.01 -1.80 -25.01
N ILE A 85 1.02 -2.67 -25.20
CA ILE A 85 1.18 -4.13 -25.32
C ILE A 85 2.12 -4.48 -26.48
N VAL A 86 3.34 -4.93 -26.17
CA VAL A 86 4.11 -5.80 -27.06
C VAL A 86 4.51 -7.01 -26.23
N GLY A 87 3.81 -8.12 -26.51
CA GLY A 87 3.83 -9.30 -25.67
C GLY A 87 5.16 -10.04 -25.68
N GLU A 88 5.58 -10.46 -24.50
CA GLU A 88 5.96 -11.84 -24.26
C GLU A 88 5.77 -12.19 -22.78
N SER A 89 5.11 -13.30 -22.55
CA SER A 89 4.62 -13.75 -21.26
C SER A 89 5.73 -14.45 -20.47
N HIS A 90 6.15 -13.86 -19.34
CA HIS A 90 6.46 -14.62 -18.13
C HIS A 90 5.67 -14.07 -16.93
N ARG A 91 4.42 -14.53 -16.92
CA ARG A 91 3.46 -14.70 -15.83
C ARG A 91 3.99 -14.44 -14.40
N ALA A 92 3.51 -13.34 -13.84
CA ALA A 92 2.82 -13.26 -12.55
C ALA A 92 3.33 -14.18 -11.43
N SER A 93 4.20 -13.63 -10.60
CA SER A 93 4.21 -13.93 -9.16
C SER A 93 4.44 -12.64 -8.37
N SER A 94 3.61 -11.63 -8.65
CA SER A 94 3.53 -10.39 -7.85
C SER A 94 2.06 -10.10 -7.47
N GLU A 95 1.23 -11.14 -7.41
CA GLU A 95 -0.07 -11.04 -6.76
C GLU A 95 0.18 -11.00 -5.24
N ARG A 96 -0.27 -9.92 -4.61
CA ARG A 96 -0.13 -9.52 -3.18
C ARG A 96 0.91 -8.45 -2.84
N ILE A 97 1.34 -7.60 -3.77
CA ILE A 97 1.59 -6.20 -3.37
C ILE A 97 0.25 -5.48 -3.51
N ASP A 98 -0.69 -5.90 -2.67
CA ASP A 98 -2.01 -5.32 -2.64
C ASP A 98 -1.83 -3.82 -2.39
N MET A 99 -2.40 -3.06 -3.32
CA MET A 99 -2.88 -1.68 -3.38
C MET A 99 -3.17 -0.94 -2.04
N TYR A 100 -2.99 -1.57 -0.88
CA TYR A 100 -3.02 -1.03 0.48
C TYR A 100 -1.66 -0.55 1.02
N TYR A 101 -0.53 -0.81 0.34
CA TYR A 101 0.82 -0.38 0.78
C TYR A 101 1.31 0.94 0.16
N LEU A 102 0.56 1.50 -0.78
CA LEU A 102 0.93 2.71 -1.52
C LEU A 102 0.52 4.02 -0.81
N GLY A 103 -0.12 3.96 0.36
CA GLY A 103 -0.65 5.14 1.05
C GLY A 103 0.34 6.29 1.36
N PRO A 104 1.65 6.06 1.62
CA PRO A 104 2.59 7.17 1.88
C PRO A 104 3.58 7.50 0.75
N ILE A 105 3.87 6.59 -0.19
CA ILE A 105 4.93 6.81 -1.20
C ILE A 105 4.49 7.81 -2.29
N TRP A 106 3.20 7.83 -2.65
CA TRP A 106 2.71 8.72 -3.70
C TRP A 106 2.73 10.20 -3.31
N VAL A 107 2.73 10.54 -2.01
CA VAL A 107 2.72 11.94 -1.53
C VAL A 107 4.06 12.66 -1.76
N HIS A 108 5.14 11.92 -1.97
CA HIS A 108 6.49 12.49 -2.12
C HIS A 108 7.12 12.21 -3.50
N ALA A 109 6.34 11.66 -4.44
CA ALA A 109 6.79 11.38 -5.80
C ALA A 109 6.36 12.45 -6.83
N TRP A 110 5.81 13.58 -6.36
CA TRP A 110 5.52 14.81 -7.10
C TRP A 110 5.92 16.04 -6.28
#